data_AF-A0A2T5GVP0-F1
#
_entry.id   AF-A0A2T5GVP0-F1
#
_cell.length_a   1.000
_cell.length_b   1.000
_cell.length_c   1.000
_cell.angle_alpha   90.00
_cell.angle_beta   90.00
_cell.angle_gamma   90.00
#
_symmetry.space_group_name_H-M   'P 1'
#
loop_
_entity.id
_entity.type
_entity.pdbx_description
1 polymer ?
#
loop_
_entity_poly.entity_id
_entity_poly.type
_entity_poly.pdbx_seq_one_letter_code
_entity_poly.pdbx_strand_id
1 'polypeptide(L)'
;MAPPNAKTQTTTVRPGKKTLAGVIGSVAAAAALFVLVPKEESGRQVKATVNADQTVTVQHVAGKQYLDAYLDIVKVPTACDGITKGVKMGMRFTPARCNDLLEEELVAHAEPIIRCVPNAAAYRWPI
;
A
#
# COMPACT_ATOMS: atom_id res chain seq x y z
N MET A 1 -15.62 -5.33 -21.57
CA MET A 1 -14.54 -4.95 -20.63
C MET A 1 -13.65 -6.16 -20.40
N ALA A 2 -12.37 -6.11 -20.79
CA ALA A 2 -11.40 -7.11 -20.35
C ALA A 2 -11.12 -6.92 -18.85
N PRO A 3 -10.88 -7.99 -18.06
CA PRO A 3 -10.40 -7.82 -16.69
C PRO A 3 -9.06 -7.06 -16.73
N PRO A 4 -8.78 -6.17 -15.76
CA PRO A 4 -7.47 -5.56 -15.65
C PRO A 4 -6.42 -6.67 -15.65
N ASN A 5 -5.34 -6.49 -16.41
CA ASN A 5 -4.23 -7.43 -16.52
C ASN A 5 -3.89 -7.97 -15.13
N ALA A 6 -3.95 -9.29 -14.90
CA ALA A 6 -3.88 -9.88 -13.56
C ALA A 6 -2.64 -9.44 -12.74
N LYS A 7 -1.61 -8.93 -13.42
CA LYS A 7 -0.38 -8.40 -12.82
C LYS A 7 -0.42 -6.92 -12.46
N THR A 8 -1.37 -6.13 -12.97
CA THR A 8 -1.45 -4.68 -12.73
C THR A 8 -2.79 -4.32 -12.11
N GLN A 9 -2.77 -3.68 -10.94
CA GLN A 9 -3.96 -3.30 -10.20
C GLN A 9 -3.80 -1.88 -9.70
N THR A 10 -4.86 -1.08 -9.83
CA THR A 10 -4.89 0.30 -9.34
C THR A 10 -5.68 0.34 -8.04
N THR A 11 -5.24 1.17 -7.08
CA THR A 11 -6.03 1.41 -5.86
C THR A 11 -7.36 2.08 -6.21
N THR A 12 -8.38 1.77 -5.41
CA THR A 12 -9.75 2.22 -5.64
C THR A 12 -9.92 3.65 -5.13
N VAL A 13 -10.42 4.55 -5.98
CA VAL A 13 -10.88 5.88 -5.54
C VAL A 13 -12.03 5.70 -4.53
N ARG A 14 -11.87 6.24 -3.33
CA ARG A 14 -12.92 6.22 -2.30
C ARG A 14 -13.29 7.64 -1.88
N PRO A 15 -14.56 8.07 -2.06
CA PRO A 15 -15.00 9.40 -1.67
C PRO A 15 -14.68 9.70 -0.21
N GLY A 16 -14.04 10.86 0.04
CA GLY A 16 -13.70 11.32 1.40
C GLY A 16 -12.55 10.58 2.09
N LYS A 17 -11.91 9.60 1.44
CA LYS A 17 -10.68 8.96 1.95
C LYS A 17 -9.47 9.75 1.48
N LYS A 18 -8.50 9.93 2.39
CA LYS A 18 -7.20 10.53 2.07
C LYS A 18 -6.36 9.51 1.30
N THR A 19 -5.62 9.98 0.30
CA THR A 19 -4.61 9.19 -0.41
C THR A 19 -3.27 9.33 0.30
N LEU A 20 -2.37 8.35 0.10
CA LEU A 20 -1.05 8.44 0.70
C LEU A 20 -0.27 9.65 0.16
N ALA A 21 -0.33 9.89 -1.15
CA ALA A 21 0.31 11.03 -1.79
C ALA A 21 -0.20 12.37 -1.25
N GLY A 22 -1.51 12.49 -0.99
CA GLY A 22 -2.11 13.69 -0.40
C GLY A 22 -1.70 13.89 1.06
N VAL A 23 -1.54 12.83 1.84
CA VAL A 23 -1.11 12.90 3.24
C VAL A 23 0.36 13.33 3.33
N ILE A 24 1.25 12.68 2.59
CA ILE A 24 2.69 12.95 2.67
C ILE A 24 3.15 14.14 1.82
N GLY A 25 2.29 14.66 0.93
CA GLY A 25 2.59 15.80 0.07
C GLY A 25 3.58 15.53 -1.06
N SER A 26 3.90 14.25 -1.34
CA SER A 26 4.92 13.85 -2.31
C SER A 26 4.51 12.58 -3.06
N VAL A 27 4.30 12.69 -4.38
CA VAL A 27 3.99 11.54 -5.25
C VAL A 27 5.16 10.56 -5.33
N ALA A 28 6.39 11.06 -5.30
CA ALA A 28 7.60 10.22 -5.38
C ALA A 28 7.78 9.38 -4.10
N ALA A 29 7.57 9.99 -2.93
CA ALA A 29 7.63 9.26 -1.67
C ALA A 29 6.49 8.22 -1.57
N ALA A 30 5.31 8.53 -2.10
CA ALA A 30 4.17 7.61 -2.07
C ALA A 30 4.45 6.40 -2.96
N ALA A 31 4.92 6.63 -4.19
CA ALA A 31 5.36 5.56 -5.08
C ALA A 31 6.46 4.71 -4.42
N ALA A 32 7.44 5.34 -3.77
CA ALA A 32 8.50 4.64 -3.06
C ALA A 32 7.96 3.74 -1.93
N LEU A 33 7.02 4.23 -1.11
CA LEU A 33 6.41 3.42 -0.04
C LEU A 33 5.64 2.22 -0.61
N PHE A 34 4.91 2.41 -1.72
CA PHE A 34 4.24 1.30 -2.41
C PHE A 34 5.20 0.28 -3.06
N VAL A 35 6.48 0.61 -3.24
CA VAL A 35 7.51 -0.31 -3.74
C VAL A 35 8.28 -0.96 -2.60
N LEU A 36 8.72 -0.15 -1.62
CA LEU A 36 9.61 -0.58 -0.55
C LEU A 36 8.87 -1.43 0.49
N VAL A 37 7.64 -1.04 0.87
CA VAL A 37 6.93 -1.76 1.93
C VAL A 37 6.61 -3.21 1.53
N PRO A 38 6.05 -3.50 0.34
CA PRO A 38 5.88 -4.91 -0.09
C PRO A 38 7.20 -5.70 -0.16
N LYS A 39 8.29 -5.04 -0.56
CA LYS A 39 9.60 -5.69 -0.64
C LYS A 39 10.12 -6.10 0.73
N GLU A 40 10.04 -5.22 1.72
CA GLU A 40 10.56 -5.47 3.07
C GLU A 40 9.61 -6.36 3.89
N GLU A 41 8.29 -6.18 3.76
CA GLU A 41 7.31 -6.90 4.59
C GLU A 41 6.98 -8.31 4.08
N SER A 42 7.06 -8.56 2.78
CA SER A 42 6.63 -9.83 2.19
C SER A 42 7.58 -10.41 1.14
N GLY A 43 8.65 -9.69 0.79
CA GLY A 43 9.53 -10.04 -0.33
C GLY A 43 8.88 -9.81 -1.70
N ARG A 44 7.70 -9.19 -1.76
CA ARG A 44 6.97 -8.92 -3.00
C ARG A 44 7.60 -7.75 -3.74
N GLN A 45 8.03 -7.99 -4.97
CA GLN A 45 8.60 -6.97 -5.83
C GLN A 45 7.53 -6.40 -6.75
N VAL A 46 7.37 -5.08 -6.72
CA VAL A 46 6.38 -4.36 -7.52
C VAL A 46 6.97 -3.11 -8.17
N LYS A 47 6.30 -2.64 -9.22
CA LYS A 47 6.43 -1.26 -9.72
C LYS A 47 5.18 -0.50 -9.32
N ALA A 48 5.32 0.71 -8.80
CA ALA A 48 4.20 1.56 -8.42
C ALA A 48 4.29 2.91 -9.13
N THR A 49 3.16 3.37 -9.65
CA THR A 49 3.01 4.68 -10.28
C THR A 49 1.83 5.39 -9.64
N VAL A 50 2.05 6.60 -9.13
CA VAL A 50 0.97 7.48 -8.68
C VAL A 50 0.36 8.17 -9.90
N ASN A 51 -0.94 8.03 -10.08
CA ASN A 51 -1.70 8.64 -11.17
C ASN A 51 -2.06 10.11 -10.84
N ALA A 52 -2.58 10.84 -11.83
CA ALA A 52 -2.96 12.25 -11.65
C ALA A 52 -4.08 12.46 -10.60
N ASP A 53 -4.96 11.46 -10.44
CA ASP A 53 -6.02 11.44 -9.42
C ASP A 53 -5.53 10.92 -8.04
N GLN A 54 -4.20 10.77 -7.88
CA GLN A 54 -3.53 10.27 -6.69
C GLN A 54 -3.78 8.80 -6.36
N THR A 55 -4.51 8.05 -7.20
CA THR A 55 -4.55 6.59 -7.10
C THR A 55 -3.19 5.99 -7.44
N VAL A 56 -2.92 4.77 -7.01
CA VAL A 56 -1.64 4.09 -7.26
C VAL A 56 -1.85 2.86 -8.10
N THR A 57 -1.26 2.86 -9.29
CA THR A 57 -1.17 1.68 -10.16
C THR A 57 0.03 0.84 -9.74
N VAL A 58 -0.22 -0.39 -9.30
CA VAL A 58 0.79 -1.34 -8.83
C VAL A 58 0.87 -2.51 -9.80
N GLN A 59 2.04 -2.71 -10.39
CA GLN A 59 2.38 -3.88 -11.18
C GLN A 59 3.20 -4.86 -10.35
N HIS A 60 2.68 -6.07 -10.17
CA HIS A 60 3.42 -7.19 -9.61
C HIS A 60 4.54 -7.62 -10.59
N VAL A 61 5.76 -7.71 -10.08
CA VAL A 61 6.93 -8.18 -10.83
C VAL A 61 7.33 -9.59 -10.39
N ALA A 62 7.55 -9.80 -9.08
CA ALA A 62 7.98 -11.08 -8.53
C ALA A 62 7.64 -11.22 -7.04
N GLY A 63 7.88 -12.42 -6.48
CA GLY A 63 7.65 -12.71 -5.07
C GLY A 63 6.23 -13.22 -4.78
N LYS A 64 5.98 -13.59 -3.52
CA LYS A 64 4.71 -14.19 -3.11
C LYS A 64 3.66 -13.10 -2.85
N GLN A 65 2.41 -13.37 -3.21
CA GLN A 65 1.26 -12.60 -2.74
C GLN A 65 0.48 -13.45 -1.74
N TYR A 66 0.44 -13.02 -0.48
CA TYR A 66 -0.32 -13.71 0.58
C TYR A 66 -1.80 -13.34 0.49
N LEU A 67 -2.48 -13.83 -0.54
CA LEU A 67 -3.89 -13.53 -0.78
C LEU A 67 -4.83 -14.28 0.17
N ASP A 68 -4.35 -15.32 0.83
CA ASP A 68 -5.11 -16.06 1.85
C ASP A 68 -4.63 -15.66 3.25
N ALA A 69 -5.57 -15.49 4.17
CA ALA A 69 -5.24 -15.24 5.56
C ALA A 69 -4.45 -16.42 6.15
N TYR A 70 -3.34 -16.11 6.79
CA TYR A 70 -2.45 -17.06 7.47
C TYR A 70 -2.23 -16.61 8.92
N LEU A 71 -1.74 -17.52 9.76
CA LEU A 71 -1.27 -17.17 11.09
C LEU A 71 0.22 -16.85 11.01
N ASP A 72 0.60 -15.68 11.50
CA ASP A 72 2.01 -15.33 11.66
C ASP A 72 2.68 -16.17 12.78
N ILE A 73 3.96 -15.88 13.05
CA ILE A 73 4.74 -16.60 14.06
C ILE A 73 4.15 -16.49 15.48
N VAL A 74 3.43 -15.41 15.78
CA VAL A 74 2.76 -15.16 17.07
C VAL A 74 1.26 -15.47 17.05
N LYS A 75 0.76 -16.16 16.02
CA LYS A 75 -0.63 -16.61 15.85
C LYS A 75 -1.65 -15.48 15.65
N VAL A 76 -1.24 -14.37 15.04
CA VAL A 76 -2.14 -13.30 14.60
C VAL A 76 -2.58 -13.54 13.14
N PRO A 77 -3.89 -13.50 12.83
CA PRO A 77 -4.37 -13.56 11.45
C PRO A 77 -3.80 -12.41 10.61
N THR A 78 -3.12 -12.76 9.52
CA THR A 78 -2.36 -11.84 8.66
C THR A 78 -2.60 -12.17 7.20
N ALA A 79 -2.58 -11.17 6.31
CA ALA A 79 -2.69 -11.34 4.86
C ALA A 79 -1.92 -10.23 4.11
N CYS A 80 -1.85 -10.34 2.78
CA CYS A 80 -1.22 -9.36 1.89
C CYS A 80 0.25 -9.10 2.26
N ASP A 81 0.66 -7.84 2.38
CA ASP A 81 2.02 -7.44 2.80
C ASP A 81 2.04 -7.11 4.31
N GLY A 82 1.60 -8.06 5.15
CA GLY A 82 1.61 -7.90 6.61
C GLY A 82 0.37 -7.26 7.24
N ILE A 83 -0.76 -7.21 6.53
CA ILE A 83 -2.00 -6.64 7.06
C ILE A 83 -2.61 -7.59 8.10
N THR A 84 -2.83 -7.09 9.31
CA THR A 84 -3.46 -7.83 10.43
C THR A 84 -4.84 -7.26 10.80
N LYS A 85 -5.02 -5.95 10.58
CA LYS A 85 -6.23 -5.23 11.00
C LYS A 85 -7.47 -5.77 10.29
N GLY A 86 -8.40 -6.30 11.09
CA GLY A 86 -9.66 -6.84 10.59
C GLY A 86 -9.53 -8.16 9.81
N VAL A 87 -8.33 -8.76 9.75
CA VAL A 87 -8.11 -10.05 9.12
C VAL A 87 -8.62 -11.15 10.04
N LYS A 88 -9.31 -12.14 9.45
CA LYS A 88 -9.78 -13.35 10.12
C LYS A 88 -9.38 -14.57 9.29
N MET A 89 -9.18 -15.69 9.96
CA MET A 89 -8.88 -16.94 9.26
C MET A 89 -9.99 -17.33 8.28
N GLY A 90 -9.60 -17.85 7.12
CA GLY A 90 -10.51 -18.20 6.03
C GLY A 90 -10.83 -17.05 5.07
N MET A 91 -10.39 -15.81 5.35
CA MET A 91 -10.51 -14.72 4.37
C MET A 91 -9.56 -14.92 3.19
N ARG A 92 -10.06 -14.60 1.99
CA ARG A 92 -9.27 -14.49 0.76
C ARG A 92 -9.44 -13.10 0.16
N PHE A 93 -8.32 -12.52 -0.27
CA PHE A 93 -8.22 -11.17 -0.79
C PHE A 93 -7.89 -11.17 -2.29
N THR A 94 -8.26 -10.10 -2.98
CA THR A 94 -7.78 -9.82 -4.33
C THR A 94 -6.51 -8.98 -4.26
N PRO A 95 -5.63 -9.02 -5.27
CA PRO A 95 -4.44 -8.17 -5.29
C PRO A 95 -4.77 -6.67 -5.23
N ALA A 96 -5.86 -6.23 -5.88
CA ALA A 96 -6.35 -4.85 -5.76
C ALA A 96 -6.72 -4.52 -4.32
N ARG A 97 -7.45 -5.41 -3.63
CA ARG A 97 -7.82 -5.21 -2.23
C ARG A 97 -6.60 -5.16 -1.31
N CYS A 98 -5.55 -5.92 -1.60
CA CYS A 98 -4.29 -5.82 -0.84
C CYS A 98 -3.63 -4.45 -0.99
N ASN A 99 -3.59 -3.88 -2.20
CA ASN A 99 -3.02 -2.54 -2.42
C ASN A 99 -3.88 -1.45 -1.76
N ASP A 100 -5.20 -1.61 -1.78
CA ASP A 100 -6.15 -0.74 -1.09
C ASP A 100 -5.92 -0.73 0.43
N LEU A 101 -5.72 -1.91 1.03
CA LEU A 101 -5.43 -2.05 2.46
C LEU A 101 -4.04 -1.51 2.82
N LEU A 102 -3.06 -1.72 1.94
CA LEU A 102 -1.73 -1.12 2.09
C LEU A 102 -1.81 0.41 2.16
N GLU A 103 -2.58 1.04 1.26
CA GLU A 103 -2.75 2.49 1.30
C GLU A 103 -3.42 2.97 2.59
N GLU A 104 -4.46 2.26 3.05
CA GLU A 104 -5.17 2.59 4.28
C GLU A 104 -4.24 2.58 5.50
N GLU A 105 -3.41 1.55 5.65
CA GLU A 105 -2.44 1.46 6.76
C GLU A 105 -1.33 2.51 6.61
N LEU A 106 -0.78 2.71 5.41
CA LEU A 106 0.23 3.75 5.19
C LEU A 106 -0.28 5.14 5.54
N VAL A 107 -1.52 5.46 5.16
CA VAL A 107 -2.17 6.73 5.54
C VAL A 107 -2.36 6.81 7.07
N ALA A 108 -2.87 5.75 7.70
CA ALA A 108 -3.12 5.72 9.13
C ALA A 108 -1.83 5.92 9.96
N HIS A 109 -0.68 5.45 9.46
CA HIS A 109 0.61 5.64 10.09
C HIS A 109 1.29 6.97 9.73
N ALA A 110 1.24 7.39 8.47
CA ALA A 110 1.89 8.63 8.02
C ALA A 110 1.24 9.89 8.62
N GLU A 111 -0.09 9.90 8.73
CA GLU A 111 -0.83 11.07 9.21
C GLU A 111 -0.40 11.56 10.62
N PRO A 112 -0.35 10.72 11.67
CA PRO A 112 0.16 11.16 12.97
C PRO A 112 1.64 11.58 12.92
N ILE A 113 2.48 10.92 12.12
CA ILE A 113 3.90 11.27 12.00
C ILE A 113 4.06 12.67 11.42
N ILE A 114 3.34 12.98 10.34
CA ILE A 114 3.42 14.29 9.67
C ILE A 114 2.89 15.40 10.56
N ARG A 115 1.88 15.13 11.39
CA ARG A 115 1.41 16.09 12.41
C ARG A 115 2.51 16.43 13.42
N CYS A 116 3.33 15.47 13.82
CA CYS A 116 4.43 15.68 14.76
C CYS A 116 5.69 16.26 14.10
N VAL A 117 5.90 16.00 12.81
CA VAL A 117 7.09 16.43 12.05
C VAL A 117 6.66 17.11 10.74
N PRO A 118 6.03 18.30 10.80
CA PRO A 118 5.45 18.94 9.62
C PRO A 118 6.50 19.27 8.55
N ASN A 119 7.74 19.50 8.96
CA ASN A 119 8.84 19.80 8.03
C ASN A 119 9.30 18.57 7.23
N ALA A 120 8.96 17.35 7.63
CA ALA A 120 9.27 16.14 6.85
C ALA A 120 8.55 16.12 5.50
N ALA A 121 7.34 16.71 5.42
CA ALA A 121 6.63 16.91 4.15
C ALA A 121 7.23 18.05 3.30
N ALA A 122 7.98 18.96 3.92
CA ALA A 122 8.52 20.17 3.28
C ALA A 122 10.00 20.04 2.87
N TYR A 123 10.72 19.00 3.29
CA TYR A 123 12.14 18.84 3.00
C TYR A 123 12.38 18.44 1.53
N ARG A 124 12.52 19.46 0.68
CA ARG A 124 13.24 19.38 -0.60
C ARG A 124 14.73 19.23 -0.26
N TRP A 125 15.23 17.99 -0.17
CA TRP A 125 16.67 17.76 -0.03
C TRP A 125 17.40 18.44 -1.19
N PRO A 126 18.31 19.39 -0.96
CA PRO A 126 19.20 19.87 -2.00
C PRO A 126 20.21 18.75 -2.24
N ILE A 127 20.05 18.04 -3.34
CA ILE A 127 21.11 17.21 -3.90
C ILE A 127 21.94 18.12 -4.81
#